data_AF-A0A1X0Y9Y9-F1
#
_entry.id   AF-A0A1X0Y9Y9-F1
#
_cell.length_a   1.000
_cell.length_b   1.000
_cell.length_c   1.000
_cell.angle_alpha   90.00
_cell.angle_beta   90.00
_cell.angle_gamma   90.00
#
_symmetry.space_group_name_H-M   'P 1'
#
loop_
_entity.id
_entity.type
_entity.pdbx_description
1 polymer ?
#
loop_
_entity_poly.entity_id
_entity_poly.type
_entity_poly.pdbx_seq_one_letter_code
_entity_poly.pdbx_strand_id
1 'polypeptide(L)' 'MESGVPRIEYHLPQQFGSVEELMMLDPESYSGKEIAFLKRNAEVYGYRQVGNVWVHVTGER' A
#
# COMPACT_ATOMS: atom_id res chain seq x y z
N MET A 1 -15.74 -7.68 -12.91
CA MET A 1 -14.39 -7.22 -12.55
C MET A 1 -14.23 -7.50 -11.05
N GLU A 2 -13.95 -8.75 -10.67
CA GLU A 2 -14.08 -9.19 -9.25
C GLU A 2 -12.87 -9.95 -8.70
N SER A 3 -11.81 -10.12 -9.50
CA SER A 3 -10.50 -10.47 -8.98
C SER A 3 -9.84 -9.15 -8.59
N GLY A 4 -9.77 -8.86 -7.29
CA GLY A 4 -9.08 -7.67 -6.77
C GLY A 4 -7.70 -7.47 -7.38
N VAL A 5 -7.16 -6.25 -7.29
CA VAL A 5 -5.86 -5.92 -7.89
C VAL A 5 -4.77 -6.80 -7.26
N PRO A 6 -3.96 -7.54 -8.02
CA PRO A 6 -3.00 -8.48 -7.44
C PRO A 6 -1.89 -7.77 -6.63
N ARG A 7 -1.56 -6.53 -7.00
CA ARG A 7 -0.46 -5.76 -6.43
C ARG A 7 -0.76 -4.26 -6.50
N ILE A 8 -0.59 -3.57 -5.38
CA ILE A 8 -0.64 -2.12 -5.27
C ILE A 8 0.79 -1.65 -4.99
N GLU A 9 1.37 -0.89 -5.91
CA GLU A 9 2.78 -0.46 -5.85
C GLU A 9 2.89 1.06 -5.91
N TYR A 10 3.65 1.63 -4.96
CA TYR A 10 3.93 3.05 -4.92
C TYR A 10 5.23 3.37 -5.63
N HIS A 11 5.14 4.20 -6.65
CA HIS A 11 6.32 4.79 -7.30
C HIS A 11 6.75 6.01 -6.48
N LEU A 12 7.72 5.79 -5.60
CA LEU A 12 8.23 6.85 -4.75
C LEU A 12 9.20 7.76 -5.53
N PRO A 13 9.13 9.09 -5.34
CA PRO A 13 10.20 9.99 -5.75
C PRO A 13 11.54 9.58 -5.10
N GLN A 14 12.67 9.85 -5.76
CA GLN A 14 14.02 9.45 -5.28
C GLN A 14 14.36 9.90 -3.85
N GLN A 15 13.68 10.93 -3.34
CA GLN A 15 13.87 11.48 -2.01
C GLN A 15 13.19 10.67 -0.88
N PHE A 16 12.42 9.63 -1.20
CA PHE A 16 11.76 8.77 -0.20
C PHE A 16 12.18 7.31 -0.37
N GLY A 17 12.56 6.69 0.75
CA GLY A 17 12.86 5.25 0.82
C GLY A 17 11.62 4.40 1.10
N SER A 18 10.57 4.99 1.69
CA SER A 18 9.37 4.24 2.07
C SER A 18 8.05 4.99 1.90
N VAL A 19 6.96 4.24 1.78
CA VAL A 19 5.58 4.78 1.81
C VAL A 19 5.25 5.40 3.17
N GLU A 20 5.87 4.91 4.25
CA GLU A 20 5.78 5.51 5.59
C GLU A 20 6.40 6.90 5.63
N GLU A 21 7.57 7.10 5.03
CA GLU A 21 8.20 8.42 4.91
C GLU A 21 7.33 9.40 4.12
N LEU A 22 6.74 8.94 3.01
CA LEU A 22 5.81 9.74 2.23
C LEU A 22 4.56 10.12 3.05
N MET A 23 4.01 9.17 3.80
CA MET A 23 2.85 9.41 4.67
C MET A 23 3.19 10.39 5.82
N MET A 24 4.40 10.36 6.36
CA MET A 24 4.83 11.30 7.41
C MET A 24 5.00 12.73 6.91
N LEU A 25 5.36 12.92 5.65
CA LEU A 25 5.54 14.26 5.06
C LEU A 25 4.21 15.01 4.93
N ASP A 26 3.19 14.34 4.39
CA ASP A 26 1.85 14.89 4.26
C ASP A 26 0.78 13.80 4.44
N PRO A 27 0.34 13.57 5.70
CA PRO A 27 -0.70 12.59 6.01
C PRO A 27 -2.06 12.92 5.38
N GLU A 28 -2.30 14.19 5.04
CA GLU A 28 -3.59 14.67 4.51
C GLU A 28 -3.66 14.62 2.99
N SER A 29 -2.52 14.42 2.32
CA SER A 29 -2.45 14.14 0.89
C SER A 29 -3.26 12.90 0.50
N TYR A 30 -3.61 12.80 -0.78
CA TYR A 30 -4.33 11.65 -1.31
C TYR A 30 -3.57 10.34 -1.05
N SER A 31 -2.27 10.35 -1.33
CA SER A 31 -1.39 9.20 -1.09
C SER A 31 -1.22 8.90 0.40
N GLY A 32 -1.06 9.93 1.26
CA GLY A 32 -0.96 9.74 2.71
C GLY A 32 -2.19 9.06 3.30
N LYS A 33 -3.38 9.50 2.89
CA LYS A 33 -4.66 8.90 3.29
C LYS A 33 -4.85 7.47 2.77
N GLU A 34 -4.47 7.23 1.51
CA GLU A 34 -4.56 5.89 0.92
C GLU A 34 -3.60 4.91 1.60
N ILE A 35 -2.34 5.31 1.82
CA ILE A 35 -1.34 4.52 2.55
C ILE A 35 -1.85 4.22 3.96
N ALA A 36 -2.39 5.22 4.67
CA ALA A 36 -2.96 5.02 6.00
C ALA A 36 -4.16 4.06 5.99
N PHE A 37 -5.03 4.14 4.96
CA PHE A 37 -6.14 3.22 4.79
C PHE A 37 -5.65 1.78 4.54
N LEU A 38 -4.69 1.60 3.63
CA LEU A 38 -4.13 0.28 3.32
C LEU A 38 -3.42 -0.31 4.53
N LYS A 39 -2.60 0.47 5.26
CA LYS A 39 -1.95 -0.01 6.49
C LYS A 39 -2.95 -0.50 7.54
N ARG A 40 -4.15 0.09 7.61
CA ARG A 40 -5.17 -0.27 8.61
C ARG A 40 -6.11 -1.40 8.16
N ASN A 41 -6.36 -1.53 6.86
CA ASN A 41 -7.44 -2.38 6.36
C ASN A 41 -7.01 -3.43 5.34
N ALA A 42 -5.82 -3.31 4.75
CA ALA A 42 -5.41 -4.16 3.63
C ALA A 42 -5.39 -5.66 4.00
N GLU A 43 -5.04 -6.02 5.24
CA GLU A 43 -5.08 -7.41 5.72
C GLU A 43 -6.49 -8.01 5.68
N VAL A 44 -7.52 -7.22 5.99
CA VAL A 44 -8.94 -7.65 5.93
C VAL A 44 -9.34 -7.97 4.49
N TYR A 45 -8.73 -7.28 3.53
CA TYR A 45 -8.92 -7.52 2.09
C TYR A 45 -7.95 -8.58 1.54
N GLY A 46 -7.21 -9.28 2.39
CA GLY A 46 -6.29 -10.34 1.96
C GLY A 46 -4.98 -9.83 1.39
N TYR A 47 -4.59 -8.58 1.64
CA TYR A 47 -3.30 -8.04 1.21
C TYR A 47 -2.28 -8.07 2.35
N ARG A 48 -1.02 -8.26 1.99
CA ARG A 48 0.13 -8.10 2.90
C ARG A 48 1.08 -7.04 2.35
N GLN A 49 1.57 -6.18 3.25
CA GLN A 49 2.60 -5.20 2.89
C GLN A 49 3.97 -5.90 2.76
N VAL A 50 4.67 -5.66 1.66
CA VAL A 50 6.04 -6.09 1.38
C VAL A 50 6.82 -4.87 0.87
N GLY A 51 7.54 -4.21 1.77
CA GLY A 51 8.18 -2.92 1.48
C GLY A 51 7.13 -1.85 1.13
N ASN A 52 7.27 -1.24 -0.05
CA ASN A 52 6.41 -0.16 -0.56
C ASN A 52 5.20 -0.64 -1.37
N VAL A 53 4.84 -1.90 -1.19
CA VAL A 53 3.89 -2.62 -2.03
C VAL A 53 2.94 -3.42 -1.16
N TRP A 54 1.66 -3.46 -1.54
CA TRP A 54 0.69 -4.41 -1.02
C TRP A 54 0.44 -5.51 -2.04
N VAL A 55 0.61 -6.75 -1.63
CA VAL A 55 0.41 -7.93 -2.48
C VAL A 55 -0.81 -8.68 -1.99
N HIS A 56 -1.73 -8.99 -2.90
CA HIS A 56 -2.90 -9.80 -2.59
C HIS A 56 -2.47 -11.25 -2.38
N VAL A 57 -2.75 -11.79 -1.20
CA VAL A 57 -2.48 -13.18 -0.81
C VAL A 57 -3.58 -14.08 -1.38
N THR A 58 -3.73 -14.08 -2.70
CA THR A 58 -4.46 -15.15 -3.41
C THR A 58 -3.45 -16.02 -4.13
N GLY A 59 -3.09 -17.14 -3.50
CA GLY A 59 -2.36 -18.20 -4.21
C GLY A 59 -1.10 -18.74 -3.56
N GLU A 60 -1.03 -18.87 -2.23
CA GLU A 60 -0.24 -19.97 -1.65
C GLU A 60 -1.14 -21.21 -1.55
N ARG A 61 -1.40 -21.86 -2.70
CA ARG A 61 -1.94 -23.22 -2.73
C ARG A 61 -1.37 -23.99 -3.91
#